data_AF-A0A7C6USN1-F1
#
_entry.id   AF-A0A7C6USN1-F1
#
_cell.length_a   1.000
_cell.length_b   1.000
_cell.length_c   1.000
_cell.angle_alpha   90.00
_cell.angle_beta   90.00
_cell.angle_gamma   90.00
#
_symmetry.space_group_name_H-M   'P 1'
#
loop_
_entity.id
_entity.type
_entity.pdbx_description
1 polymer ?
#
loop_
_entity_poly.entity_id
_entity_poly.type
_entity_poly.pdbx_seq_one_letter_code
_entity_poly.pdbx_strand_id
1 'polypeptide(L)'
;MEKVVYRSVAKEAYVEFYERKSRFIGHTAPVQSVEEAEDFLQRICSKHPNATHNVWAYRLGVSGEKQRFSDDGEPSQTAGMPTLDVILKQDITQLIIVTTRYFGGILLGAGGLIRAYSKAAADVILEAGIVEYALREKYRFSVGYSEWGIVQNY
;
A
#
# COMPACT_ATOMS: atom_id res chain seq x y z
N MET A 1 -28.06 -9.65 4.03
CA MET A 1 -27.15 -8.48 4.08
C MET A 1 -26.24 -8.56 2.88
N GLU A 2 -26.10 -7.48 2.14
CA GLU A 2 -25.19 -7.42 0.98
C GLU A 2 -23.74 -7.48 1.48
N LYS A 3 -22.94 -8.36 0.89
CA LYS A 3 -21.55 -8.58 1.30
C LYS A 3 -20.73 -7.38 0.84
N VAL A 4 -20.33 -6.51 1.78
CA VAL A 4 -19.44 -5.40 1.48
C VAL A 4 -18.05 -5.96 1.19
N VAL A 5 -17.58 -5.81 -0.05
CA VAL A 5 -16.29 -6.30 -0.51
C VAL A 5 -15.40 -5.16 -1.00
N TYR A 6 -14.09 -5.32 -0.84
CA TYR A 6 -13.09 -4.42 -1.42
C TYR A 6 -11.87 -5.24 -1.87
N ARG A 7 -11.06 -4.68 -2.77
CA ARG A 7 -9.82 -5.32 -3.23
C ARG A 7 -8.62 -4.66 -2.57
N SER A 8 -7.65 -5.46 -2.16
CA SER A 8 -6.38 -4.99 -1.59
C SER A 8 -5.25 -5.98 -1.93
N VAL A 9 -4.03 -5.61 -1.60
CA VAL A 9 -2.88 -6.52 -1.68
C VAL A 9 -3.01 -7.66 -0.67
N ALA A 10 -2.54 -8.86 -1.03
CA ALA A 10 -2.72 -10.06 -0.23
C ALA A 10 -1.74 -10.17 0.95
N LYS A 11 -0.55 -9.60 0.79
CA LYS A 11 0.58 -9.73 1.71
C LYS A 11 1.51 -8.53 1.61
N GLU A 12 2.40 -8.38 2.58
CA GLU A 12 3.57 -7.51 2.43
C GLU A 12 4.46 -8.03 1.30
N ALA A 13 4.96 -7.13 0.46
CA ALA A 13 5.83 -7.45 -0.66
C ALA A 13 6.87 -6.35 -0.90
N TYR A 14 7.93 -6.71 -1.61
CA TYR A 14 8.93 -5.76 -2.06
C TYR A 14 9.47 -6.12 -3.45
N VAL A 15 9.95 -5.10 -4.17
CA VAL A 15 10.63 -5.23 -5.46
C VAL A 15 11.78 -4.24 -5.52
N GLU A 16 12.80 -4.55 -6.31
CA GLU A 16 13.96 -3.68 -6.51
C GLU A 16 14.34 -3.63 -7.99
N PHE A 17 14.68 -2.44 -8.48
CA PHE A 17 15.23 -2.26 -9.81
C PHE A 17 16.12 -1.01 -9.90
N TYR A 18 16.82 -0.89 -11.03
CA TYR A 18 17.69 0.24 -11.33
C TYR A 18 17.21 0.96 -12.59
N GLU A 19 17.22 2.29 -12.55
CA GLU A 19 16.92 3.17 -13.69
C GLU A 19 17.98 4.27 -13.73
N ARG A 20 18.75 4.34 -14.82
CA ARG A 20 19.87 5.28 -15.00
C ARG A 20 20.75 5.43 -13.74
N LYS A 21 21.25 4.29 -13.23
CA LYS A 21 22.05 4.16 -11.99
C LYS A 21 21.32 4.48 -10.68
N SER A 22 20.13 5.09 -10.71
CA SER A 22 19.33 5.26 -9.52
C SER A 22 18.70 3.92 -9.14
N ARG A 23 18.68 3.61 -7.85
CA ARG A 23 18.09 2.39 -7.31
C ARG A 23 16.73 2.70 -6.72
N PHE A 24 15.73 1.91 -7.07
CA PHE A 24 14.36 2.04 -6.57
C PHE A 24 13.96 0.74 -5.88
N ILE A 25 13.43 0.85 -4.67
CA ILE A 25 12.94 -0.27 -3.88
C ILE A 25 11.49 0.03 -3.51
N GLY A 26 10.56 -0.68 -4.12
CA GLY A 26 9.13 -0.56 -3.81
C GLY A 26 8.76 -1.53 -2.70
N HIS A 27 8.05 -1.03 -1.69
CA HIS A 27 7.46 -1.81 -0.60
C HIS A 27 5.96 -1.58 -0.56
N THR A 28 5.19 -2.62 -0.26
CA THR A 28 3.76 -2.48 0.00
C THR A 28 3.30 -3.43 1.09
N ALA A 29 2.24 -3.07 1.79
CA ALA A 29 1.53 -3.96 2.70
C ALA A 29 0.04 -3.60 2.76
N PRO A 30 -0.83 -4.59 3.08
CA PRO A 30 -2.19 -4.31 3.49
C PRO A 30 -2.17 -3.58 4.83
N VAL A 31 -2.96 -2.52 4.94
CA VAL A 31 -3.10 -1.70 6.16
C VAL A 31 -4.54 -1.29 6.34
N GLN A 32 -5.02 -1.26 7.58
CA GLN A 32 -6.42 -1.02 7.91
C GLN A 32 -6.68 0.38 8.47
N SER A 33 -5.63 1.09 8.86
CA SER A 33 -5.73 2.42 9.46
C SER A 33 -4.59 3.33 9.03
N VAL A 34 -4.72 4.62 9.37
CA VAL A 34 -3.66 5.62 9.09
C VAL A 34 -2.43 5.32 9.95
N GLU A 35 -2.66 4.90 11.18
CA GLU A 35 -1.62 4.54 12.13
C GLU A 35 -0.80 3.34 11.62
N GLU A 36 -1.46 2.29 11.12
CA GLU A 36 -0.76 1.14 10.51
C GLU A 36 0.05 1.55 9.27
N ALA A 37 -0.46 2.49 8.47
CA ALA A 37 0.25 3.04 7.30
C ALA A 37 1.49 3.87 7.73
N GLU A 38 1.36 4.69 8.76
CA GLU A 38 2.46 5.48 9.32
C GLU A 38 3.52 4.59 9.97
N ASP A 39 3.13 3.57 10.73
CA ASP A 39 4.04 2.57 11.30
C ASP A 39 4.80 1.81 10.21
N PHE A 40 4.12 1.42 9.13
CA PHE A 40 4.75 0.80 7.97
C PHE A 40 5.79 1.74 7.34
N LEU A 41 5.42 3.01 7.10
CA LEU A 41 6.32 4.02 6.56
C LEU A 41 7.57 4.19 7.44
N GLN A 42 7.40 4.35 8.76
CA GLN A 42 8.53 4.52 9.69
C GLN A 42 9.44 3.30 9.71
N ARG A 43 8.87 2.08 9.59
CA ARG A 43 9.65 0.85 9.49
C ARG A 43 10.49 0.82 8.21
N ILE A 44 9.95 1.25 7.06
CA ILE A 44 10.72 1.31 5.81
C ILE A 44 11.78 2.42 5.87
N CYS A 45 11.45 3.62 6.36
CA CYS A 45 12.41 4.70 6.57
C CYS A 45 13.58 4.25 7.47
N SER A 46 13.28 3.53 8.54
CA SER A 46 14.29 3.00 9.47
C SER A 46 15.19 1.92 8.83
N LYS A 47 14.66 1.12 7.90
CA LYS A 47 15.45 0.16 7.10
C LYS A 47 16.36 0.85 6.09
N HIS A 48 15.99 2.06 5.65
CA HIS A 48 16.70 2.83 4.62
C HIS A 48 17.09 4.24 5.10
N PRO A 49 17.91 4.36 6.17
CA PRO A 49 18.23 5.65 6.79
C PRO A 49 19.03 6.60 5.88
N ASN A 50 19.73 6.04 4.88
CA ASN A 50 20.54 6.79 3.91
C ASN A 50 19.83 6.93 2.54
N ALA A 51 18.52 6.70 2.48
CA ALA A 51 17.75 6.93 1.26
C ALA A 51 17.86 8.39 0.82
N THR A 52 17.82 8.63 -0.49
CA THR A 52 17.65 10.00 -1.01
C THR A 52 16.22 10.47 -0.76
N HIS A 53 15.24 9.62 -1.06
CA HIS A 53 13.82 9.87 -0.86
C HIS A 53 13.10 8.56 -0.49
N ASN A 54 12.12 8.65 0.41
CA ASN A 54 11.14 7.63 0.75
C ASN A 54 9.74 8.16 0.39
N VAL A 55 9.45 8.10 -0.91
CA VAL A 55 8.16 8.51 -1.49
C VAL A 55 7.10 7.51 -1.08
N TRP A 56 5.89 7.97 -0.79
CA TRP A 56 4.82 7.06 -0.39
C TRP A 56 3.45 7.52 -0.86
N ALA A 57 2.53 6.56 -0.96
CA ALA A 57 1.11 6.80 -1.16
C ALA A 57 0.29 5.70 -0.46
N TYR A 58 -0.88 6.06 0.05
CA TYR A 58 -1.86 5.09 0.56
C TYR A 58 -3.26 5.43 0.08
N ARG A 59 -4.10 4.39 0.02
CA ARG A 59 -5.56 4.49 -0.12
C ARG A 59 -6.19 3.62 0.96
N LEU A 60 -7.04 4.22 1.78
CA LEU A 60 -7.67 3.62 2.95
C LEU A 60 -9.17 3.89 2.94
N GLY A 61 -9.89 3.04 3.67
CA GLY A 61 -11.36 3.01 3.70
C GLY A 61 -11.93 2.07 2.66
N VAL A 62 -13.11 1.51 2.93
CA VAL A 62 -13.72 0.49 2.05
C VAL A 62 -14.02 1.05 0.66
N SER A 63 -14.46 2.31 0.59
CA SER A 63 -14.63 3.06 -0.67
C SER A 63 -13.34 3.76 -1.13
N GLY A 64 -12.28 3.71 -0.32
CA GLY A 64 -11.02 4.39 -0.59
C GLY A 64 -11.12 5.91 -0.44
N GLU A 65 -11.94 6.38 0.49
CA GLU A 65 -12.21 7.78 0.77
C GLU A 65 -11.03 8.55 1.39
N LYS A 66 -10.06 7.83 1.97
CA LYS A 66 -8.83 8.41 2.52
C LYS A 66 -7.67 8.12 1.58
N GLN A 67 -7.16 9.16 0.94
CA GLN A 67 -6.04 9.04 0.00
C GLN A 67 -5.01 10.10 0.36
N ARG A 68 -3.74 9.71 0.39
CA ARG A 68 -2.64 10.64 0.63
C ARG A 68 -1.38 10.13 -0.04
N PHE A 69 -0.52 11.06 -0.42
CA PHE A 69 0.78 10.78 -0.98
C PHE A 69 1.78 11.84 -0.53
N SER A 70 3.07 11.53 -0.69
CA SER A 70 4.19 12.44 -0.50
C SER A 70 5.25 12.20 -1.56
N ASP A 71 5.73 13.27 -2.18
CA ASP A 71 6.89 13.24 -3.08
C ASP A 71 8.23 13.22 -2.31
N ASP A 72 8.23 13.37 -0.98
CA ASP A 72 9.41 13.31 -0.11
C ASP A 72 10.66 14.08 -0.62
N GLY A 73 10.45 15.28 -1.17
CA GLY A 73 11.53 16.12 -1.70
C GLY A 73 11.88 15.87 -3.17
N GLU A 74 11.25 14.90 -3.85
CA GLU A 74 11.23 14.85 -5.31
C GLU A 74 10.49 16.07 -5.89
N PRO A 75 10.71 16.41 -7.17
CA PRO A 75 9.92 17.43 -7.84
C PRO A 75 8.42 17.15 -7.71
N SER A 76 7.64 18.20 -7.47
CA SER A 76 6.22 18.09 -7.14
C SER A 76 5.44 17.25 -8.15
N GLN A 77 4.64 16.31 -7.64
CA GLN A 77 3.78 15.39 -8.37
C GLN A 77 4.51 14.47 -9.37
N THR A 78 5.83 14.28 -9.21
CA THR A 78 6.60 13.37 -10.07
C THR A 78 6.83 11.99 -9.45
N ALA A 79 6.42 11.77 -8.20
CA ALA A 79 6.69 10.53 -7.48
C ALA A 79 5.48 9.98 -6.70
N GLY A 80 4.98 10.72 -5.71
CA GLY A 80 3.87 10.31 -4.86
C GLY A 80 2.55 10.23 -5.62
N MET A 81 2.24 11.24 -6.44
CA MET A 81 1.03 11.25 -7.27
C MET A 81 1.02 10.08 -8.29
N PRO A 82 2.08 9.81 -9.06
CA PRO A 82 2.16 8.62 -9.92
C PRO A 82 1.97 7.30 -9.18
N THR A 83 2.47 7.18 -7.95
CA THR A 83 2.27 5.99 -7.11
C THR A 83 0.78 5.84 -6.75
N LEU A 84 0.12 6.92 -6.34
CA LEU A 84 -1.32 6.92 -6.03
C LEU A 84 -2.17 6.62 -7.27
N ASP A 85 -1.82 7.17 -8.43
CA ASP A 85 -2.52 6.92 -9.69
C ASP A 85 -2.54 5.43 -10.05
N VAL A 86 -1.45 4.70 -9.78
CA VAL A 86 -1.40 3.25 -9.98
C VAL A 86 -2.37 2.53 -9.05
N ILE A 87 -2.41 2.90 -7.76
CA ILE A 87 -3.37 2.35 -6.78
C ILE A 87 -4.81 2.57 -7.26
N LEU A 88 -5.13 3.78 -7.74
CA LEU A 88 -6.45 4.14 -8.23
C LEU A 88 -6.83 3.36 -9.50
N LYS A 89 -5.91 3.25 -10.46
CA LYS A 89 -6.13 2.49 -11.70
C LYS A 89 -6.35 0.99 -11.48
N GLN A 90 -5.73 0.43 -10.44
CA GLN A 90 -5.92 -0.98 -10.06
C GLN A 90 -7.24 -1.21 -9.28
N ASP A 91 -7.92 -0.13 -8.88
CA ASP A 91 -9.09 -0.13 -8.03
C ASP A 91 -8.92 -0.99 -6.77
N ILE A 92 -7.88 -0.67 -6.01
CA ILE A 92 -7.57 -1.31 -4.72
C ILE A 92 -7.50 -0.26 -3.60
N THR A 93 -7.72 -0.70 -2.36
CA THR A 93 -7.73 0.13 -1.15
C THR A 93 -7.16 -0.66 0.04
N GLN A 94 -7.11 -0.07 1.23
CA GLN A 94 -6.53 -0.66 2.45
C GLN A 94 -5.07 -1.10 2.24
N LEU A 95 -4.27 -0.23 1.63
CA LEU A 95 -2.84 -0.47 1.40
C LEU A 95 -2.02 0.82 1.45
N ILE A 96 -0.72 0.63 1.69
CA ILE A 96 0.31 1.64 1.53
C ILE A 96 1.39 1.12 0.57
N ILE A 97 1.97 2.03 -0.21
CA ILE A 97 3.19 1.81 -0.99
C ILE A 97 4.23 2.83 -0.53
N VAL A 98 5.45 2.37 -0.27
CA VAL A 98 6.63 3.20 0.00
C VAL A 98 7.70 2.83 -1.00
N THR A 99 8.16 3.79 -1.80
CA THR A 99 9.27 3.62 -2.74
C THR A 99 10.49 4.37 -2.22
N THR A 100 11.50 3.61 -1.81
CA THR A 100 12.81 4.13 -1.44
C THR A 100 13.65 4.32 -2.69
N ARG A 101 14.20 5.53 -2.85
CA ARG A 101 15.13 5.86 -3.94
C ARG A 101 16.52 6.17 -3.39
N TYR A 102 17.54 5.59 -4.02
CA TYR A 102 18.93 6.03 -3.90
C TYR A 102 19.38 6.66 -5.22
N PHE A 103 19.77 7.94 -5.18
CA PHE A 103 20.20 8.67 -6.36
C PHE A 103 21.52 8.14 -6.94
N GLY A 104 21.52 7.85 -8.25
CA GLY A 104 22.65 7.26 -8.96
C GLY A 104 23.61 8.24 -9.62
N GLY A 105 23.50 9.54 -9.33
CA GLY A 105 24.33 10.58 -9.97
C GLY A 105 23.85 11.05 -11.35
N ILE A 106 22.77 10.47 -11.90
CA ILE A 106 22.20 10.83 -13.20
C ILE A 106 20.74 11.24 -13.01
N LEU A 107 20.38 12.46 -13.42
CA LEU A 107 19.01 12.94 -13.36
C LEU A 107 18.10 12.22 -14.35
N LEU A 108 16.95 11.74 -13.89
CA LEU A 108 15.93 11.08 -14.72
C LEU A 108 15.01 12.08 -15.46
N GLY A 109 14.92 13.32 -14.97
CA GLY A 109 13.90 14.29 -15.40
C GLY A 109 12.49 13.91 -14.96
N ALA A 110 11.54 14.85 -15.01
CA ALA A 110 10.18 14.65 -14.49
C ALA A 110 9.48 13.41 -15.09
N GLY A 111 9.51 13.26 -16.42
CA GLY A 111 8.90 12.10 -17.07
C GLY A 111 9.59 10.76 -16.73
N GLY A 112 10.89 10.78 -16.43
CA GLY A 112 11.62 9.59 -15.99
C GLY A 112 11.25 9.18 -14.57
N LEU A 113 11.09 10.15 -13.65
CA LEU A 113 10.63 9.92 -12.28
C LEU A 113 9.22 9.34 -12.28
N ILE A 114 8.30 9.98 -13.02
CA ILE A 114 6.91 9.51 -13.12
C ILE A 114 6.85 8.04 -13.54
N ARG A 115 7.62 7.66 -14.57
CA ARG A 115 7.68 6.26 -15.04
C ARG A 115 8.30 5.33 -14.00
N ALA A 116 9.39 5.73 -13.34
CA ALA A 116 10.06 4.90 -12.35
C ALA A 116 9.16 4.63 -11.13
N TYR A 117 8.53 5.65 -10.56
CA TYR A 117 7.63 5.48 -9.42
C TYR A 117 6.36 4.71 -9.79
N SER A 118 5.78 4.97 -10.96
CA SER A 118 4.65 4.17 -11.46
C SER A 118 5.03 2.69 -11.62
N LYS A 119 6.24 2.42 -12.13
CA LYS A 119 6.76 1.06 -12.28
C LYS A 119 6.95 0.38 -10.94
N ALA A 120 7.57 1.06 -9.96
CA ALA A 120 7.76 0.52 -8.61
C ALA A 120 6.42 0.12 -7.97
N ALA A 121 5.41 0.99 -8.09
CA ALA A 121 4.06 0.71 -7.59
C ALA A 121 3.40 -0.48 -8.29
N ALA A 122 3.45 -0.53 -9.62
CA ALA A 122 2.84 -1.62 -10.39
C ALA A 122 3.49 -2.97 -10.11
N ASP A 123 4.83 -3.01 -10.09
CA ASP A 123 5.60 -4.23 -9.85
C ASP A 123 5.38 -4.75 -8.42
N VAL A 124 5.34 -3.86 -7.41
CA VAL A 124 5.14 -4.31 -6.02
C VAL A 124 3.71 -4.79 -5.76
N ILE A 125 2.70 -4.17 -6.40
CA ILE A 125 1.31 -4.65 -6.34
C ILE A 125 1.20 -6.04 -6.98
N LEU A 126 1.88 -6.25 -8.12
CA LEU A 126 1.91 -7.54 -8.79
C LEU A 126 2.54 -8.62 -7.90
N GLU A 127 3.68 -8.32 -7.28
CA GLU A 127 4.37 -9.25 -6.35
C GLU A 127 3.53 -9.56 -5.10
N ALA A 128 2.82 -8.56 -4.57
CA ALA A 128 1.92 -8.75 -3.44
C ALA A 128 0.70 -9.61 -3.79
N GLY A 129 0.26 -9.55 -5.05
CA GLY A 129 -1.00 -10.13 -5.51
C GLY A 129 -2.22 -9.38 -4.96
N ILE A 130 -3.30 -9.35 -5.74
CA ILE A 130 -4.56 -8.69 -5.34
C ILE A 130 -5.59 -9.75 -4.94
N VAL A 131 -6.25 -9.55 -3.79
CA VAL A 131 -7.33 -10.39 -3.29
C VAL A 131 -8.56 -9.57 -2.94
N GLU A 132 -9.73 -10.22 -2.94
CA GLU A 132 -10.98 -9.64 -2.46
C GLU A 132 -11.12 -9.91 -0.96
N TYR A 133 -11.32 -8.84 -0.19
CA TYR A 133 -11.66 -8.86 1.21
C TYR A 133 -13.16 -8.69 1.37
N ALA A 134 -13.72 -9.44 2.33
CA ALA A 134 -15.12 -9.32 2.74
C ALA A 134 -15.19 -8.73 4.14
N LEU A 135 -15.93 -7.63 4.31
CA LEU A 135 -16.17 -7.09 5.63
C LEU A 135 -16.99 -8.10 6.45
N ARG A 136 -16.51 -8.40 7.66
CA ARG A 136 -17.21 -9.27 8.61
C ARG A 136 -17.45 -8.50 9.89
N GLU A 137 -18.68 -8.59 10.38
CA GLU A 137 -19.04 -8.09 11.70
C GLU A 137 -18.79 -9.17 12.74
N LYS A 138 -18.17 -8.80 13.85
CA LYS A 138 -18.03 -9.68 15.02
C LYS A 138 -19.25 -9.47 15.91
N TYR A 139 -20.07 -10.51 16.06
CA TYR A 139 -21.18 -10.51 17.00
C TYR A 139 -20.76 -11.17 18.31
N ARG A 140 -21.26 -10.64 19.41
CA ARG A 140 -21.24 -11.27 20.72
C ARG A 140 -22.69 -11.40 21.18
N PHE A 141 -23.09 -12.61 21.53
CA PHE A 141 -24.42 -12.89 22.04
C PHE A 141 -24.30 -13.86 23.22
N SER A 142 -25.32 -13.88 24.06
CA SER A 142 -25.43 -14.80 25.20
C SER A 142 -26.57 -15.76 24.92
N VAL A 143 -26.36 -17.04 25.21
CA VAL A 143 -27.40 -18.07 25.13
C VAL A 143 -27.52 -18.81 26.44
N GLY A 144 -28.69 -19.37 26.72
CA GLY A 144 -28.87 -20.26 27.86
C GLY A 144 -27.99 -21.49 27.72
N TYR A 145 -27.53 -22.06 28.84
CA TYR A 145 -26.69 -23.26 28.81
C TYR A 145 -27.36 -24.43 28.06
N SER A 146 -28.69 -24.55 28.16
CA SER A 146 -29.50 -25.52 27.43
C SER A 146 -29.49 -25.35 25.90
N GLU A 147 -29.17 -24.15 25.40
CA GLU A 147 -29.18 -23.80 23.97
C GLU A 147 -27.77 -23.89 23.35
N TRP A 148 -26.73 -24.07 24.17
CA TRP A 148 -25.33 -24.14 23.72
C TRP A 148 -25.10 -25.21 22.66
N GLY A 149 -25.72 -26.38 22.81
CA GLY A 149 -25.59 -27.49 21.86
C GLY A 149 -26.14 -27.18 20.46
N ILE A 150 -27.06 -26.23 20.34
CA ILE A 150 -27.61 -25.78 19.05
C ILE A 150 -26.60 -24.84 18.37
N VAL A 151 -25.99 -23.94 19.13
CA VAL A 151 -25.06 -22.92 18.61
C VAL A 151 -23.72 -23.51 18.20
N GLN A 152 -23.18 -24.48 18.94
CA GLN A 152 -21.85 -25.04 18.67
C GLN A 152 -21.76 -25.83 17.34
N ASN A 153 -22.89 -26.32 16.82
CA ASN A 153 -22.95 -27.21 15.67
C ASN A 153 -23.37 -26.51 14.36
N TYR A 154 -23.44 -25.18 14.35
CA TYR A 154 -23.82 -24.33 13.21
C TYR A 154 -22.69 -23.36 12.85
#